data_AF-A0A6N0LGC8-F1
#
_entry.id   AF-A0A6N0LGC8-F1
#
_cell.length_a   1.000
_cell.length_b   1.000
_cell.length_c   1.000
_cell.angle_alpha   90.00
_cell.angle_beta   90.00
_cell.angle_gamma   90.00
#
_symmetry.space_group_name_H-M   'P 1'
#
loop_
_entity.id
_entity.type
_entity.pdbx_description
1 polymer ?
#
loop_
_entity_poly.entity_id
_entity_poly.type
_entity_poly.pdbx_seq_one_letter_code
_entity_poly.pdbx_strand_id
1 'polypeptide(L)' 'MSHDTLSFQEGYNILKKNAELLESQQEPDIDNLMKIVEESMSAYKACKARVEAVQTALNDTFKE' A
#
# COMPACT_ATOMS: atom_id res chain seq x y z
N MET A 1 14.50 2.09 -17.66
CA MET A 1 13.43 2.74 -16.90
C MET A 1 13.15 1.88 -15.68
N SER A 2 13.87 2.12 -14.58
CA SER A 2 13.61 1.44 -13.31
C SER A 2 12.31 2.04 -12.77
N HIS A 3 11.19 1.34 -12.95
CA HIS A 3 10.02 1.63 -12.15
C HIS A 3 10.41 1.24 -10.73
N ASP A 4 10.74 2.21 -9.89
CA ASP A 4 10.93 2.00 -8.46
C ASP A 4 9.57 1.62 -7.87
N THR A 5 9.19 0.36 -8.05
CA THR A 5 8.01 -0.23 -7.43
C THR A 5 8.34 -0.37 -5.97
N LEU A 6 7.61 0.34 -5.10
CA LEU A 6 7.69 0.20 -3.65
C LEU A 6 7.77 -1.28 -3.26
N SER A 7 8.68 -1.61 -2.36
CA SER A 7 8.66 -2.90 -1.68
C SER A 7 7.39 -3.03 -0.83
N PHE A 8 7.05 -4.26 -0.43
CA PHE A 8 5.92 -4.48 0.47
C PHE A 8 6.10 -3.71 1.79
N GLN A 9 7.32 -3.69 2.34
CA GLN A 9 7.62 -3.01 3.59
C GLN A 9 7.45 -1.49 3.47
N GLU A 10 7.94 -0.88 2.39
CA GLU A 10 7.79 0.55 2.15
C GLU A 10 6.32 0.93 1.96
N GLY A 11 5.58 0.15 1.14
CA GLY A 11 4.15 0.36 0.95
C GLY A 11 3.36 0.22 2.26
N TYR A 12 3.66 -0.79 3.07
CA TYR A 12 3.04 -0.98 4.38
C TYR A 12 3.31 0.19 5.32
N ASN A 13 4.56 0.69 5.38
CA ASN A 13 4.91 1.82 6.22
C ASN A 13 4.15 3.10 5.82
N ILE A 14 3.99 3.35 4.52
CA ILE A 14 3.20 4.47 4.01
C ILE A 14 1.75 4.34 4.43
N LEU A 15 1.14 3.17 4.21
CA LEU A 15 -0.25 2.90 4.59
C LEU A 15 -0.47 3.11 6.09
N LYS A 16 0.42 2.58 6.92
CA LYS A 16 0.37 2.72 8.38
C LYS A 16 0.45 4.19 8.80
N LYS A 17 1.44 4.92 8.30
CA LYS A 17 1.64 6.34 8.61
C LYS A 17 0.41 7.18 8.21
N ASN A 18 -0.14 6.92 7.03
CA ASN A 18 -1.28 7.69 6.51
C ASN A 18 -2.57 7.38 7.28
N ALA A 19 -2.78 6.12 7.69
CA ALA A 19 -3.88 5.75 8.59
C ALA A 19 -3.76 6.44 9.95
N GLU A 20 -2.58 6.38 10.59
CA GLU A 20 -2.32 7.04 11.87
C GLU A 20 -2.56 8.56 11.78
N LEU A 21 -2.12 9.18 10.69
CA LEU A 21 -2.36 10.61 10.43
C LEU A 21 -3.86 10.92 10.36
N LEU A 22 -4.62 10.18 9.55
CA LEU A 22 -6.07 10.38 9.39
C LEU A 22 -6.84 10.14 10.70
N GLU A 23 -6.44 9.15 11.48
CA GLU A 23 -7.06 8.86 12.80
C GLU A 23 -6.76 9.94 13.84
N SER A 24 -5.57 10.54 13.79
CA SER A 24 -5.16 11.58 14.75
C SER A 24 -5.77 12.95 14.47
N GLN A 25 -6.32 13.17 13.27
CA GLN A 25 -6.90 14.45 12.87
C GLN A 25 -8.31 14.61 13.48
N GLN A 26 -8.47 15.66 14.30
CA GLN A 26 -9.75 16.00 14.93
C GLN A 26 -10.73 16.66 13.93
N GLU A 27 -10.19 17.39 12.95
CA GLU A 27 -10.92 17.93 11.80
C GLU A 27 -10.21 17.48 10.51
N PRO A 28 -10.95 17.09 9.44
CA PRO A 28 -10.32 16.64 8.20
C PRO A 28 -9.62 17.79 7.47
N ASP A 29 -8.32 17.63 7.18
CA ASP A 29 -7.59 18.50 6.26
C ASP A 29 -7.98 18.18 4.81
N ILE A 30 -9.10 18.76 4.34
CA ILE A 30 -9.68 18.52 3.00
C ILE A 30 -8.65 18.74 1.89
N ASP A 31 -7.78 19.75 2.03
CA ASP A 31 -6.80 20.13 1.00
C ASP A 31 -5.70 19.07 0.82
N ASN A 32 -5.36 18.35 1.90
CA ASN A 32 -4.38 17.27 1.88
C ASN A 32 -4.98 15.87 1.85
N LEU A 33 -6.28 15.72 2.10
CA LEU A 33 -6.98 14.44 2.11
C LEU A 33 -6.80 13.69 0.78
N MET A 34 -7.00 14.36 -0.36
CA MET A 34 -6.81 13.76 -1.68
C MET A 34 -5.38 13.24 -1.89
N LYS A 35 -4.37 14.00 -1.45
CA LYS A 35 -2.96 13.59 -1.56
C LYS A 35 -2.67 12.33 -0.74
N ILE A 36 -3.17 12.30 0.51
CA ILE A 36 -3.02 11.16 1.41
C ILE A 36 -3.68 9.92 0.80
N VAL A 37 -4.87 10.07 0.21
CA VAL A 37 -5.60 8.97 -0.44
C VAL A 37 -4.84 8.46 -1.67
N GLU A 38 -4.33 9.34 -2.54
CA GLU A 38 -3.56 8.95 -3.73
C GLU A 38 -2.26 8.22 -3.39
N GLU A 39 -1.54 8.71 -2.39
CA GLU A 39 -0.32 8.06 -1.88
C GLU A 39 -0.66 6.68 -1.30
N SER A 40 -1.71 6.61 -0.48
CA SER A 40 -2.18 5.35 0.13
C SER A 40 -2.64 4.35 -0.94
N MET A 41 -3.33 4.79 -1.99
CA MET A 41 -3.75 3.93 -3.10
C MET A 41 -2.56 3.38 -3.88
N SER A 42 -1.51 4.17 -4.06
CA SER A 42 -0.28 3.72 -4.72
C SER A 42 0.45 2.67 -3.88
N ALA A 43 0.58 2.91 -2.57
CA ALA A 43 1.15 1.96 -1.63
C ALA A 43 0.34 0.66 -1.52
N TYR A 44 -1.00 0.76 -1.49
CA TYR A 44 -1.91 -0.38 -1.50
C TYR A 44 -1.74 -1.25 -2.74
N LYS A 45 -1.68 -0.65 -3.94
CA LYS A 45 -1.46 -1.40 -5.19
C LYS A 45 -0.16 -2.20 -5.15
N ALA A 46 0.92 -1.61 -4.63
CA ALA A 46 2.20 -2.30 -4.47
C ALA A 46 2.08 -3.48 -3.49
N CYS A 47 1.45 -3.26 -2.32
CA CYS A 47 1.24 -4.33 -1.33
C CYS A 47 0.40 -5.48 -1.89
N LYS A 48 -0.73 -5.16 -2.54
CA LYS A 48 -1.63 -6.14 -3.17
C LYS A 48 -0.91 -6.99 -4.21
N ALA A 49 -0.17 -6.35 -5.11
CA ALA A 49 0.57 -7.07 -6.16
C ALA A 49 1.59 -8.05 -5.58
N ARG A 50 2.27 -7.68 -4.48
CA ARG A 50 3.22 -8.58 -3.81
C ARG A 50 2.53 -9.75 -3.11
N VAL A 51 1.41 -9.51 -2.43
CA VAL A 51 0.61 -10.58 -1.79
C VAL A 51 0.05 -11.54 -2.84
N GLU A 52 -0.47 -11.03 -3.95
CA GLU A 52 -0.96 -11.84 -5.06
C GLU A 52 0.15 -12.69 -5.68
N ALA A 53 1.34 -12.12 -5.89
CA ALA A 53 2.48 -12.89 -6.39
C ALA A 53 2.88 -14.03 -5.44
N VAL A 54 2.89 -13.78 -4.13
CA VAL A 54 3.14 -14.83 -3.11
C VAL A 54 2.05 -15.90 -3.16
N GLN A 55 0.78 -15.50 -3.21
CA GLN A 55 -0.34 -16.43 -3.27
C GLN A 55 -0.27 -17.32 -4.52
N THR A 56 0.05 -16.75 -5.69
CA THR A 56 0.26 -17.50 -6.92
C THR A 56 1.41 -18.48 -6.79
N ALA A 57 2.56 -18.05 -6.26
CA ALA A 57 3.72 -18.92 -6.08
C ALA A 57 3.42 -20.09 -5.14
N LEU A 58 2.71 -19.85 -4.04
CA LEU A 58 2.28 -20.91 -3.13
C LEU A 58 1.30 -21.86 -3.81
N ASN A 59 0.29 -21.33 -4.50
CA ASN A 59 -0.68 -22.15 -5.23
C ASN A 59 0.01 -23.04 -6.28
N ASP A 60 0.99 -22.51 -7.02
CA ASP A 60 1.70 -23.28 -8.04
C ASP A 60 2.66 -24.30 -7.42
N THR A 61 3.19 -24.04 -6.23
CA THR A 61 4.03 -24.99 -5.48
C THR A 61 3.22 -26.16 -4.94
N PHE A 62 1.96 -25.93 -4.57
CA PHE A 62 1.10 -26.91 -3.92
C PHE A 62 -0.03 -27.47 -4.82
N LYS A 63 -0.03 -27.15 -6.12
CA LYS A 63 -0.89 -27.81 -7.11
C LYS A 63 -0.25 -29.13 -7.53
N GLU A 64 -0.90 -30.24 -7.21
CA GLU A 64 -0.64 -31.57 -7.77
C GLU A 64 -0.99 -31.64 -9.27
#